data_AF-A0A2T2UX31-F1
#
_entry.id   AF-A0A2T2UX31-F1
#
_cell.length_a   1.000
_cell.length_b   1.000
_cell.length_c   1.000
_cell.angle_alpha   90.00
_cell.angle_beta   90.00
_cell.angle_gamma   90.00
#
_symmetry.space_group_name_H-M   'P 1'
#
loop_
_entity.id
_entity.type
_entity.pdbx_description
1 polymer ?
#
loop_
_entity_poly.entity_id
_entity_poly.type
_entity_poly.pdbx_seq_one_letter_code
_entity_poly.pdbx_strand_id
1 'polypeptide(L)'
;MPSFLVRVGPALLLCVLLLGTAPASDPLFSSSVPPDTVTSTVAAGTPLVRPLPTSLKDAPIARYMVLNGPALSGAAGYSFTWITRDTAPGTYTISLRADHPDVAPDTLIIQITVEPE
;
A
#
# COMPACT_ATOMS: atom_id res chain seq x y z
N MET A 1 22.51 -24.68 59.72
CA MET A 1 21.05 -24.97 59.82
C MET A 1 20.32 -24.01 58.90
N PRO A 2 19.43 -24.47 58.00
CA PRO A 2 19.53 -25.61 57.10
C PRO A 2 19.62 -25.12 55.62
N SER A 3 20.46 -25.64 54.74
CA SER A 3 20.44 -26.98 54.14
C SER A 3 19.14 -27.27 53.38
N PHE A 4 19.09 -26.94 52.09
CA PHE A 4 18.18 -27.58 51.14
C PHE A 4 19.00 -28.44 50.17
N LEU A 5 19.06 -29.71 50.56
CA LEU A 5 19.52 -30.83 49.78
C LEU A 5 18.27 -31.38 49.07
N VAL A 6 18.16 -31.20 47.76
CA VAL A 6 17.23 -31.98 46.95
C VAL A 6 18.04 -32.73 45.91
N ARG A 7 18.24 -34.00 46.24
CA ARG A 7 18.82 -35.04 45.41
C ARG A 7 17.66 -35.67 44.64
N VAL A 8 17.60 -35.45 43.32
CA VAL A 8 16.83 -36.30 42.41
C VAL A 8 17.72 -36.54 41.19
N GLY A 9 18.29 -37.72 41.09
CA GLY A 9 18.63 -38.33 39.79
C GLY A 9 17.60 -39.42 39.51
N PRO A 10 17.81 -40.32 38.53
CA PRO A 10 18.66 -40.24 37.34
C PRO A 10 17.82 -40.54 36.07
N ALA A 11 18.16 -39.99 34.89
CA ALA A 11 17.65 -40.56 33.63
C ALA A 11 18.45 -40.08 32.41
N LEU A 12 19.00 -41.07 31.70
CA LEU A 12 19.34 -41.14 30.26
C LEU A 12 19.88 -39.86 29.59
N LEU A 13 21.16 -39.77 29.27
CA LEU A 13 21.88 -40.51 28.22
C LEU A 13 21.26 -40.35 26.81
N LEU A 14 22.02 -39.66 25.95
CA LEU A 14 22.01 -39.66 24.49
C LEU A 14 20.76 -39.14 23.75
N CYS A 15 20.92 -38.00 23.07
CA CYS A 15 20.80 -38.00 21.62
C CYS A 15 21.60 -36.84 21.01
N VAL A 16 22.57 -37.23 20.21
CA VAL A 16 23.55 -36.43 19.48
C VAL A 16 22.92 -36.03 18.14
N LEU A 17 23.12 -34.76 17.76
CA LEU A 17 23.13 -34.17 16.42
C LEU A 17 21.92 -34.40 15.50
N LEU A 18 21.39 -33.29 14.98
CA LEU A 18 21.36 -33.04 13.54
C LEU A 18 21.13 -31.53 13.30
N LEU A 19 22.19 -30.87 12.81
CA LEU A 19 22.12 -29.55 12.20
C LEU A 19 21.11 -29.61 11.05
N GLY A 20 19.93 -29.05 11.26
CA GLY A 20 19.02 -28.68 10.19
C GLY A 20 19.14 -27.17 9.96
N THR A 21 20.10 -26.73 9.16
CA THR A 21 20.08 -25.39 8.58
C THR A 21 19.01 -25.35 7.50
N ALA A 22 17.75 -25.18 7.90
CA ALA A 22 16.72 -24.78 6.95
C ALA A 22 17.01 -23.32 6.57
N PRO A 23 17.17 -22.97 5.27
CA PRO A 23 17.20 -21.58 4.88
C PRO A 23 15.86 -20.98 5.30
N ALA A 24 15.92 -19.93 6.12
CA ALA A 24 14.78 -19.10 6.44
C ALA A 24 14.13 -18.69 5.11
N SER A 25 12.96 -19.25 4.84
CA SER A 25 12.11 -18.74 3.77
C SER A 25 11.59 -17.41 4.29
N ASP A 26 12.23 -16.32 3.88
CA ASP A 26 11.71 -14.97 4.09
C ASP A 26 10.27 -14.95 3.58
N PRO A 27 9.29 -14.54 4.41
CA PRO A 27 7.94 -14.31 3.89
C PRO A 27 8.05 -13.13 2.94
N LEU A 28 7.98 -13.43 1.63
CA LEU A 28 7.71 -12.43 0.62
C LEU A 28 6.35 -11.82 0.97
N PHE A 29 6.37 -10.69 1.68
CA PHE A 29 5.20 -9.84 1.82
C PHE A 29 4.83 -9.40 0.41
N SER A 30 3.87 -10.09 -0.20
CA SER A 30 3.20 -9.61 -1.39
C SER A 30 2.48 -8.33 -0.98
N SER A 31 3.13 -7.17 -1.19
CA SER A 31 2.49 -5.87 -1.05
C SER A 31 1.51 -5.74 -2.21
N SER A 32 0.39 -6.47 -2.12
CA SER A 32 -0.72 -6.32 -3.05
C SER A 32 -1.28 -4.94 -2.80
N VAL A 33 -0.96 -4.02 -3.71
CA VAL A 33 -1.65 -2.73 -3.82
C VAL A 33 -3.16 -3.03 -3.80
N PRO A 34 -3.96 -2.38 -2.93
CA PRO A 34 -5.38 -2.63 -2.86
C PRO A 34 -6.02 -2.47 -4.25
N PRO A 35 -7.06 -3.25 -4.60
CA PRO A 35 -7.67 -3.19 -5.94
C PRO A 35 -8.22 -1.80 -6.27
N ASP A 36 -8.56 -1.02 -5.24
CA ASP A 36 -9.05 0.36 -5.37
C ASP A 36 -7.91 1.40 -5.35
N THR A 37 -6.68 0.99 -5.67
CA THR A 37 -5.51 1.87 -5.72
C THR A 37 -4.87 1.88 -7.10
N VAL A 38 -4.69 3.09 -7.63
CA VAL A 38 -3.93 3.34 -8.86
C VAL A 38 -2.59 3.97 -8.50
N THR A 39 -1.51 3.44 -9.06
CA THR A 39 -0.17 4.00 -8.85
C THR A 39 0.30 4.80 -10.07
N SER A 40 1.10 5.84 -9.82
CA SER A 40 1.78 6.62 -10.85
C SER A 40 3.10 7.18 -10.33
N THR A 41 4.01 7.47 -11.24
CA THR A 41 5.25 8.21 -10.96
C THR A 41 5.31 9.43 -11.88
N VAL A 42 5.89 10.52 -11.40
CA VAL A 42 6.09 11.76 -12.16
C VAL A 42 7.31 12.51 -11.63
N ALA A 43 8.07 13.19 -12.49
CA ALA A 43 9.11 14.10 -12.04
C ALA A 43 8.49 15.37 -11.41
N ALA A 44 9.16 15.95 -10.41
CA ALA A 44 8.79 17.25 -9.86
C ALA A 44 8.72 18.30 -10.99
N GLY A 45 7.84 19.29 -10.87
CA GLY A 45 7.66 20.31 -11.91
C GLY A 45 6.92 19.86 -13.18
N THR A 46 6.77 18.55 -13.43
CA THR A 46 6.13 18.01 -14.64
C THR A 46 4.62 17.80 -14.46
N PRO A 47 3.76 18.29 -15.38
CA PRO A 47 2.33 18.00 -15.34
C PRO A 47 2.04 16.49 -15.44
N LEU A 48 1.22 15.98 -14.54
CA LEU A 48 0.70 14.61 -14.56
C LEU A 48 -0.73 14.59 -15.11
N VAL A 49 -0.98 13.67 -16.04
CA VAL A 49 -2.32 13.25 -16.45
C VAL A 49 -2.42 11.74 -16.26
N ARG A 50 -3.32 11.30 -15.38
CA ARG A 50 -3.52 9.88 -15.07
C ARG A 50 -4.94 9.45 -15.48
N PRO A 51 -5.08 8.52 -16.43
CA PRO A 51 -6.36 7.87 -16.70
C PRO A 51 -6.87 7.14 -15.46
N LEU A 52 -8.16 7.31 -15.18
CA LEU A 52 -8.86 6.66 -14.08
C LEU A 52 -9.71 5.50 -14.61
N PRO A 53 -9.96 4.47 -13.79
CA PRO A 53 -10.90 3.41 -14.13
C PRO A 53 -12.29 3.97 -14.48
N THR A 54 -13.01 3.29 -15.37
CA THR A 54 -14.42 3.59 -15.64
C THR A 54 -15.39 2.78 -14.79
N SER A 55 -14.85 1.85 -13.98
CA SER A 55 -15.59 0.98 -13.07
C SER A 55 -14.75 0.66 -11.85
N LEU A 56 -15.40 0.45 -10.71
CA LEU A 56 -14.80 -0.01 -9.46
C LEU A 56 -15.70 -1.08 -8.84
N LYS A 57 -15.14 -2.19 -8.35
CA LYS A 57 -15.90 -3.33 -7.79
C LYS A 57 -17.06 -3.77 -8.69
N ASP A 58 -16.77 -3.90 -9.99
CA ASP A 58 -17.73 -4.27 -11.06
C ASP A 58 -18.90 -3.28 -11.28
N ALA A 59 -18.92 -2.13 -10.60
CA ALA A 59 -19.91 -1.09 -10.80
C ALA A 59 -19.37 0.04 -11.71
N PRO A 60 -20.14 0.49 -12.73
CA PRO A 60 -19.74 1.62 -13.55
C PRO A 60 -19.69 2.90 -12.72
N ILE A 61 -18.75 3.78 -13.04
CA ILE A 61 -18.56 5.07 -12.37
C ILE A 61 -19.18 6.14 -13.27
N ALA A 62 -19.97 7.04 -12.70
CA ALA A 62 -20.55 8.17 -13.42
C ALA A 62 -19.62 9.39 -13.44
N ARG A 63 -18.93 9.63 -12.32
CA ARG A 63 -17.96 10.73 -12.18
C ARG A 63 -17.04 10.52 -10.98
N TYR A 64 -15.93 11.25 -10.99
CA TYR A 64 -15.05 11.38 -9.84
C TYR A 64 -15.09 12.77 -9.23
N MET A 65 -14.89 12.82 -7.91
CA MET A 65 -14.68 14.06 -7.16
C MET A 65 -13.46 13.90 -6.24
N VAL A 66 -12.50 14.82 -6.31
CA VAL A 66 -11.34 14.80 -5.40
C VAL A 66 -11.83 15.12 -3.98
N LEU A 67 -11.55 14.22 -3.04
CA LEU A 67 -11.82 14.41 -1.61
C LEU A 67 -10.62 15.00 -0.89
N ASN A 68 -9.44 14.46 -1.17
CA ASN A 68 -8.17 14.96 -0.66
C ASN A 68 -7.10 14.83 -1.73
N GLY A 69 -6.35 15.90 -1.97
CA GLY A 69 -5.28 15.93 -2.93
C GLY A 69 -4.43 17.19 -2.81
N PRO A 70 -3.23 17.21 -3.42
CA PRO A 70 -2.38 18.39 -3.49
C PRO A 70 -3.08 19.57 -4.17
N ALA A 71 -2.60 20.78 -3.90
CA ALA A 71 -3.01 21.94 -4.67
C ALA A 71 -2.76 21.73 -6.17
N LEU A 72 -3.57 22.37 -7.01
CA LEU A 72 -3.50 22.25 -8.48
C LEU A 72 -3.74 20.81 -8.99
N SER A 73 -4.33 19.95 -8.18
CA SER A 73 -4.86 18.66 -8.61
C SER A 73 -6.37 18.72 -8.81
N GLY A 74 -6.88 17.85 -9.67
CA GLY A 74 -8.30 17.80 -10.01
C GLY A 74 -8.67 16.55 -10.78
N ALA A 75 -9.98 16.30 -10.87
CA ALA A 75 -10.54 15.26 -11.72
C ALA A 75 -11.40 15.91 -12.81
N ALA A 76 -11.21 15.48 -14.06
CA ALA A 76 -11.99 15.88 -15.21
C ALA A 76 -12.44 14.62 -15.95
N GLY A 77 -13.72 14.28 -15.84
CA GLY A 77 -14.22 12.98 -16.31
C GLY A 77 -13.48 11.81 -15.66
N TYR A 78 -12.90 10.93 -16.48
CA TYR A 78 -12.08 9.79 -16.05
C TYR A 78 -10.57 10.10 -16.13
N SER A 79 -10.17 11.34 -15.89
CA SER A 79 -8.77 11.74 -15.82
C SER A 79 -8.50 12.48 -14.52
N PHE A 80 -7.46 12.07 -13.81
CA PHE A 80 -6.86 12.87 -12.75
C PHE A 80 -5.73 13.69 -13.33
N THR A 81 -5.67 14.96 -12.99
CA THR A 81 -4.64 15.89 -13.45
C THR A 81 -3.98 16.55 -12.25
N TRP A 82 -2.67 16.76 -12.31
CA TRP A 82 -1.95 17.49 -11.29
C TRP A 82 -0.74 18.24 -11.88
N ILE A 83 -0.64 19.53 -11.59
CA ILE A 83 0.57 20.32 -11.86
C ILE A 83 1.49 20.23 -10.65
N THR A 84 2.55 19.42 -10.71
CA THR A 84 3.50 19.18 -9.60
C THR A 84 4.54 20.30 -9.41
N ARG A 85 4.23 21.51 -9.88
CA ARG A 85 5.10 22.67 -9.70
C ARG A 85 5.31 22.93 -8.21
N ASP A 86 6.55 23.21 -7.82
CA ASP A 86 6.96 23.49 -6.44
C ASP A 86 6.59 22.38 -5.44
N THR A 87 6.39 21.15 -5.93
CA THR A 87 6.09 19.97 -5.11
C THR A 87 7.39 19.26 -4.74
N ALA A 88 7.59 18.97 -3.46
CA ALA A 88 8.75 18.22 -2.99
C ALA A 88 8.69 16.75 -3.50
N PRO A 89 9.84 16.12 -3.77
CA PRO A 89 9.87 14.68 -4.03
C PRO A 89 9.31 13.88 -2.85
N GLY A 90 8.60 12.79 -3.14
CA GLY A 90 7.97 11.94 -2.15
C GLY A 90 6.71 11.24 -2.65
N THR A 91 6.07 10.45 -1.79
CA THR A 91 4.82 9.75 -2.12
C THR A 91 3.62 10.51 -1.61
N TYR A 92 2.66 10.75 -2.50
CA TYR A 92 1.41 11.45 -2.24
C TYR A 92 0.24 10.49 -2.37
N THR A 93 -0.65 10.51 -1.38
CA THR A 93 -1.90 9.74 -1.41
C THR A 93 -3.06 10.69 -1.67
N ILE A 94 -3.73 10.50 -2.80
CA ILE A 94 -4.91 11.25 -3.22
C ILE A 94 -6.12 10.34 -3.09
N SER A 95 -7.22 10.85 -2.55
CA SER A 95 -8.49 10.11 -2.47
C SER A 95 -9.55 10.79 -3.32
N LEU A 96 -10.23 9.99 -4.14
CA LEU A 96 -11.32 10.43 -5.00
C LEU A 96 -12.57 9.66 -4.62
N ARG A 97 -13.70 10.36 -4.48
CA ARG A 97 -15.02 9.74 -4.44
C ARG A 97 -15.41 9.32 -5.85
N ALA A 98 -15.74 8.06 -6.02
CA ALA A 98 -16.37 7.51 -7.21
C ALA A 98 -17.89 7.52 -7.00
N ASP A 99 -18.62 8.36 -7.75
CA ASP A 99 -20.07 8.34 -7.75
C ASP A 99 -20.55 7.31 -8.78
N HIS A 100 -21.41 6.39 -8.34
CA HIS A 100 -22.04 5.38 -9.18
C HIS A 100 -23.51 5.75 -9.45
N PRO A 101 -24.11 5.28 -10.57
CA PRO A 101 -25.52 5.54 -10.86
C PRO A 101 -26.46 4.77 -9.92
N ASP A 102 -26.14 3.51 -9.61
CA ASP A 102 -27.08 2.56 -8.99
C ASP A 102 -26.64 2.04 -7.62
N VAL A 103 -25.42 2.34 -7.19
CA VAL A 103 -24.86 1.88 -5.91
C VAL A 103 -24.29 3.03 -5.10
N ALA A 104 -24.01 2.78 -3.83
CA ALA A 104 -23.39 3.77 -2.96
C ALA A 104 -22.03 4.23 -3.51
N PRO A 105 -21.66 5.51 -3.33
CA PRO A 105 -20.35 6.00 -3.71
C PRO A 105 -19.22 5.24 -3.00
N ASP A 106 -18.11 5.08 -3.70
CA ASP A 106 -16.91 4.42 -3.19
C ASP A 106 -15.70 5.36 -3.24
N THR A 107 -14.54 4.91 -2.76
CA THR A 107 -13.29 5.67 -2.79
C THR A 107 -12.24 4.99 -3.65
N LEU A 108 -11.71 5.72 -4.63
CA LEU A 108 -10.49 5.37 -5.35
C LEU A 108 -9.30 6.08 -4.70
N ILE A 109 -8.23 5.34 -4.45
CA ILE A 109 -6.95 5.89 -4.01
C ILE A 109 -6.01 6.02 -5.21
N ILE A 110 -5.32 7.15 -5.30
CA ILE A 110 -4.20 7.32 -6.22
C ILE A 110 -2.93 7.53 -5.39
N GLN A 111 -1.94 6.67 -5.57
CA GLN A 111 -0.62 6.84 -5.00
C GLN A 111 0.33 7.35 -6.08
N ILE A 112 0.86 8.56 -5.86
CA ILE A 112 1.77 9.21 -6.81
C ILE A 112 3.12 9.39 -6.16
N THR A 113 4.16 8.82 -6.77
CA THR A 113 5.55 9.12 -6.39
C THR A 113 6.05 10.27 -7.25
N VAL A 114 6.42 11.37 -6.59
CA VAL A 114 7.11 12.50 -7.20
C VAL A 114 8.60 12.28 -7.05
N GLU A 115 9.29 12.13 -8.18
CA GLU A 115 10.75 11.99 -8.24
C GLU A 115 11.41 13.37 -8.36
N PRO A 116 12.69 13.51 -7.96
CA PRO A 116 13.47 14.71 -8.29
C PRO A 116 13.49 14.99 -9.80
N GLU A 117 13.68 16.26 -10.18
CA GLU A 117 13.97 16.64 -11.58
C GLU A 117 15.31 16.10 -12.09
#